data_AF-A0A4D8PNN1-F1
#
_entry.id   AF-A0A4D8PNN1-F1
#
_cell.length_a   1.000
_cell.length_b   1.000
_cell.length_c   1.000
_cell.angle_alpha   90.00
_cell.angle_beta   90.00
_cell.angle_gamma   90.00
#
_symmetry.space_group_name_H-M   'P 1'
#
loop_
_entity.id
_entity.type
_entity.pdbx_description
1 polymer ?
#
loop_
_entity_poly.entity_id
_entity_poly.type
_entity_poly.pdbx_seq_one_letter_code
_entity_poly.pdbx_strand_id
1 'polypeptide(L)'
;MADRRCLARHSGRGPHRATRPHAVPSGSAVHPADRRGRHRPGAVGAPCPAVAGPGDAEGAGWLATPALHRLPAADAGGGRRGAADRRDDRRPAGHHGGERAAARLDAGDGRRRRSGGPAAGGGGRAAGGSALRRAAAGPRRRDQPRRDLAGAADGLSQPLGWRTRGVVALLGLALAGLLAAWTGMPLAVAGFLLVAGLVWAAFALLGRGLAWVARRLARGRRPVVRLAVANLGRPGAPTVPVAVALGIGLTLLVAVGVVGRSATGHVAATLPAQTPSVVVLNVPPPDGIGLSERLSTLPGVGRVETAPFLHARISRLNGVAITEADAPRSVGWAVRGDRGLSWRDRPAPTDRIVAGSWWPEGYTGPPLASLDAQVARRLGLAVGDSLTLALASGPVTATVANLRRIDWTRLDLDFPVLLSPFPEPPPHSLVAAVWSPPEAVPAVEAVVAQAVPQAPTIRVAEVLDTLGSTVQTVRRLLDGLSAVALGAAAVVLLGAVASSARRRLHEMAILHVLGVARRPMIQAVVLEFVLLGAAVAAIAVPLGWTGGAAVVASLADSAPLPGGAVPLAAFLGTVTTMAAVGVVLVAWLPRRDVMRRLRSDTLSA
;
A
#
# COMPACT_ATOMS: atom_id res chain seq x y z
N MET A 1 -53.05 -8.15 -43.23
CA MET A 1 -52.80 -9.60 -43.29
C MET A 1 -52.02 -9.99 -42.05
N ALA A 2 -52.44 -10.88 -41.16
CA ALA A 2 -53.76 -11.49 -40.92
C ALA A 2 -53.94 -11.53 -39.38
N ASP A 3 -55.03 -11.00 -38.84
CA ASP A 3 -56.25 -11.73 -38.43
C ASP A 3 -55.98 -12.78 -37.32
N ARG A 4 -56.29 -12.47 -36.05
CA ARG A 4 -57.55 -12.77 -35.30
C ARG A 4 -57.46 -14.12 -34.57
N ARG A 5 -58.09 -14.39 -33.40
CA ARG A 5 -59.28 -13.84 -32.69
C ARG A 5 -59.12 -14.17 -31.17
N CYS A 6 -59.45 -13.26 -30.23
CA CYS A 6 -60.66 -13.27 -29.35
C CYS A 6 -60.71 -14.37 -28.24
N LEU A 7 -61.34 -14.24 -27.06
CA LEU A 7 -62.01 -13.19 -26.23
C LEU A 7 -62.09 -13.83 -24.80
N ALA A 8 -61.63 -13.24 -23.69
CA ALA A 8 -62.19 -12.16 -22.86
C ALA A 8 -63.24 -12.56 -21.77
N ARG A 9 -63.10 -11.93 -20.58
CA ARG A 9 -64.09 -11.78 -19.46
C ARG A 9 -64.37 -13.07 -18.61
N HIS A 10 -64.80 -13.01 -17.33
CA HIS A 10 -65.25 -11.90 -16.46
C HIS A 10 -65.06 -12.21 -14.94
N SER A 11 -64.83 -11.16 -14.11
CA SER A 11 -65.34 -10.93 -12.72
C SER A 11 -65.42 -12.02 -11.64
N GLY A 12 -65.07 -11.69 -10.38
CA GLY A 12 -65.72 -12.31 -9.20
C GLY A 12 -65.03 -12.12 -7.83
N ARG A 13 -65.66 -11.37 -6.92
CA ARG A 13 -65.27 -11.17 -5.49
C ARG A 13 -65.31 -12.48 -4.66
N GLY A 14 -64.53 -12.56 -3.58
CA GLY A 14 -64.82 -13.48 -2.44
C GLY A 14 -63.70 -13.59 -1.38
N PRO A 15 -63.97 -13.49 -0.06
CA PRO A 15 -62.94 -13.49 1.01
C PRO A 15 -62.89 -14.80 1.83
N HIS A 16 -61.94 -14.93 2.77
CA HIS A 16 -62.22 -15.26 4.20
C HIS A 16 -60.95 -15.15 5.09
N ARG A 17 -61.09 -15.30 6.41
CA ARG A 17 -60.23 -14.70 7.46
C ARG A 17 -59.98 -15.69 8.62
N ALA A 18 -58.78 -15.63 9.24
CA ALA A 18 -58.40 -16.27 10.52
C ALA A 18 -58.36 -17.83 10.52
N THR A 19 -57.64 -18.55 11.40
CA THR A 19 -57.24 -18.33 12.82
C THR A 19 -55.83 -18.87 13.20
N ARG A 20 -55.45 -18.68 14.48
CA ARG A 20 -54.26 -19.13 15.25
C ARG A 20 -54.78 -19.92 16.49
N PRO A 21 -53.99 -20.46 17.47
CA PRO A 21 -52.55 -20.78 17.60
C PRO A 21 -52.28 -22.17 18.28
N HIS A 22 -51.13 -22.32 18.99
CA HIS A 22 -50.62 -23.41 19.91
C HIS A 22 -49.61 -24.41 19.29
N ALA A 23 -48.59 -24.94 19.99
CA ALA A 23 -47.94 -24.61 21.28
C ALA A 23 -46.49 -25.18 21.34
N VAL A 24 -45.72 -24.85 22.39
CA VAL A 24 -44.34 -25.34 22.68
C VAL A 24 -44.41 -26.63 23.54
N PRO A 25 -43.38 -27.50 23.56
CA PRO A 25 -42.62 -27.64 24.81
C PRO A 25 -41.10 -27.85 24.64
N SER A 26 -40.37 -27.62 25.72
CA SER A 26 -38.94 -27.95 25.91
C SER A 26 -38.78 -28.92 27.09
N GLY A 27 -37.83 -29.86 27.03
CA GLY A 27 -37.56 -30.80 28.14
C GLY A 27 -36.13 -31.36 28.11
N SER A 28 -35.54 -31.59 29.28
CA SER A 28 -34.11 -31.83 29.50
C SER A 28 -33.83 -33.00 30.46
N ALA A 29 -32.84 -33.85 30.16
CA ALA A 29 -32.20 -34.85 31.06
C ALA A 29 -31.09 -35.61 30.27
N VAL A 30 -30.05 -36.26 30.82
CA VAL A 30 -29.41 -36.33 32.15
C VAL A 30 -27.98 -36.94 31.95
N HIS A 31 -27.03 -36.69 32.87
CA HIS A 31 -25.67 -37.27 32.88
C HIS A 31 -25.59 -38.49 33.83
N PRO A 32 -24.60 -39.38 33.71
CA PRO A 32 -23.72 -39.57 34.88
C PRO A 32 -22.23 -39.87 34.56
N ALA A 33 -21.41 -39.88 35.61
CA ALA A 33 -20.05 -40.44 35.70
C ALA A 33 -20.09 -41.73 36.58
N ASP A 34 -19.04 -42.41 37.04
CA ASP A 34 -17.58 -42.21 37.14
C ASP A 34 -16.92 -43.61 37.27
N ARG A 35 -15.61 -43.77 36.98
CA ARG A 35 -14.63 -44.35 37.95
C ARG A 35 -13.20 -44.64 37.45
N ARG A 36 -12.26 -44.09 38.24
CA ARG A 36 -10.94 -44.63 38.66
C ARG A 36 -9.77 -44.63 37.67
N GLY A 37 -8.57 -44.50 38.24
CA GLY A 37 -7.29 -44.55 37.53
C GLY A 37 -6.10 -44.78 38.47
N ARG A 38 -4.90 -44.41 37.99
CA ARG A 38 -3.54 -44.60 38.57
C ARG A 38 -2.93 -46.00 38.36
N HIS A 39 -1.84 -46.05 37.59
CA HIS A 39 -0.48 -46.21 38.14
C HIS A 39 0.58 -45.60 37.17
N ARG A 40 1.77 -45.31 37.71
CA ARG A 40 2.99 -44.73 37.10
C ARG A 40 4.11 -45.81 37.15
N PRO A 41 5.38 -45.59 36.69
CA PRO A 41 5.98 -44.54 35.85
C PRO A 41 6.89 -45.10 34.71
N GLY A 42 7.58 -44.22 33.97
CA GLY A 42 8.73 -44.58 33.12
C GLY A 42 9.38 -43.34 32.48
N ALA A 43 10.71 -43.20 32.54
CA ALA A 43 11.46 -42.05 32.02
C ALA A 43 12.78 -42.51 31.38
N VAL A 44 13.48 -41.59 30.68
CA VAL A 44 14.80 -41.78 30.03
C VAL A 44 14.71 -42.67 28.77
N GLY A 45 15.42 -42.44 27.67
CA GLY A 45 16.37 -41.38 27.27
C GLY A 45 17.01 -41.76 25.93
N ALA A 46 17.75 -40.83 25.30
CA ALA A 46 18.52 -41.15 24.09
C ALA A 46 19.69 -42.13 24.40
N PRO A 47 20.20 -42.85 23.39
CA PRO A 47 21.59 -42.58 22.99
C PRO A 47 21.91 -42.75 21.49
N CYS A 48 22.88 -41.96 21.01
CA CYS A 48 23.89 -42.41 20.05
C CYS A 48 25.15 -42.79 20.85
N PRO A 49 25.87 -43.86 20.48
CA PRO A 49 27.22 -43.75 19.87
C PRO A 49 27.49 -44.93 18.90
N ALA A 50 28.61 -45.14 18.18
CA ALA A 50 29.72 -44.37 17.60
C ALA A 50 30.54 -45.37 16.73
N VAL A 51 31.13 -44.87 15.64
CA VAL A 51 32.43 -45.24 14.99
C VAL A 51 33.02 -46.67 15.13
N ALA A 52 33.27 -47.33 13.98
CA ALA A 52 34.49 -48.14 13.68
C ALA A 52 34.63 -48.47 12.16
N GLY A 53 35.86 -48.45 11.61
CA GLY A 53 36.27 -49.08 10.32
C GLY A 53 36.91 -50.47 10.54
N PRO A 54 37.52 -51.18 9.55
CA PRO A 54 38.35 -50.72 8.41
C PRO A 54 37.86 -51.27 7.02
N GLY A 55 38.46 -50.95 5.84
CA GLY A 55 39.66 -51.53 5.19
C GLY A 55 39.38 -52.88 4.48
N ASP A 56 39.73 -53.20 3.22
CA ASP A 56 40.62 -52.59 2.19
C ASP A 56 40.26 -53.06 0.75
N ALA A 57 40.85 -52.41 -0.28
CA ALA A 57 41.15 -52.92 -1.65
C ALA A 57 39.98 -53.33 -2.61
N GLU A 58 40.05 -53.23 -3.95
CA GLU A 58 40.96 -52.61 -4.92
C GLU A 58 40.24 -52.49 -6.29
N GLY A 59 40.66 -51.56 -7.19
CA GLY A 59 40.14 -51.49 -8.57
C GLY A 59 40.12 -50.08 -9.18
N ALA A 60 41.17 -49.69 -9.92
CA ALA A 60 41.41 -48.32 -10.39
C ALA A 60 40.92 -48.00 -11.83
N GLY A 61 40.70 -46.71 -12.14
CA GLY A 61 40.21 -46.24 -13.45
C GLY A 61 40.23 -44.72 -13.73
N TRP A 62 41.25 -44.02 -13.21
CA TRP A 62 41.68 -42.62 -13.50
C TRP A 62 41.72 -42.22 -15.01
N LEU A 63 41.74 -40.98 -15.54
CA LEU A 63 42.08 -39.56 -15.19
C LEU A 63 41.31 -38.63 -16.21
N ALA A 64 41.38 -37.29 -16.29
CA ALA A 64 41.52 -36.15 -15.35
C ALA A 64 41.38 -34.81 -16.12
N THR A 65 41.21 -33.70 -15.40
CA THR A 65 41.25 -32.30 -15.90
C THR A 65 42.67 -31.80 -16.19
N PRO A 66 42.83 -30.75 -17.03
CA PRO A 66 43.99 -29.87 -16.93
C PRO A 66 43.64 -28.36 -16.87
N ALA A 67 44.56 -27.59 -16.29
CA ALA A 67 44.58 -26.12 -16.36
C ALA A 67 46.03 -25.61 -16.49
N LEU A 68 46.20 -24.43 -17.11
CA LEU A 68 47.40 -23.56 -17.19
C LEU A 68 48.61 -24.05 -18.02
N HIS A 69 49.00 -23.29 -19.06
CA HIS A 69 50.16 -22.35 -18.97
C HIS A 69 50.51 -21.55 -20.26
N ARG A 70 51.10 -20.35 -20.02
CA ARG A 70 52.17 -19.62 -20.77
C ARG A 70 51.86 -18.74 -22.01
N LEU A 71 52.61 -17.62 -22.03
CA LEU A 71 52.85 -16.65 -23.11
C LEU A 71 53.89 -17.18 -24.12
N PRO A 72 54.08 -16.52 -25.28
CA PRO A 72 55.27 -15.66 -25.42
C PRO A 72 54.98 -14.29 -26.08
N ALA A 73 56.03 -13.51 -26.38
CA ALA A 73 55.95 -12.10 -26.77
C ALA A 73 56.79 -11.74 -28.02
N ALA A 74 56.56 -10.52 -28.49
CA ALA A 74 57.38 -9.69 -29.40
C ALA A 74 57.35 -9.97 -30.92
N ASP A 75 56.96 -8.94 -31.68
CA ASP A 75 57.83 -8.39 -32.72
C ASP A 75 57.61 -6.85 -32.84
N ALA A 76 58.53 -6.13 -33.50
CA ALA A 76 58.71 -4.68 -33.35
C ALA A 76 58.50 -3.84 -34.64
N GLY A 77 58.16 -2.56 -34.47
CA GLY A 77 58.14 -1.55 -35.54
C GLY A 77 57.92 -0.13 -34.99
N GLY A 78 58.90 0.76 -35.14
CA GLY A 78 58.92 2.08 -34.47
C GLY A 78 58.67 3.29 -35.39
N GLY A 79 58.38 4.44 -34.78
CA GLY A 79 58.23 5.76 -35.44
C GLY A 79 58.39 6.91 -34.42
N ARG A 80 59.03 8.03 -34.79
CA ARG A 80 59.67 8.98 -33.86
C ARG A 80 59.35 10.46 -34.19
N ARG A 81 59.43 11.35 -33.18
CA ARG A 81 59.38 12.86 -33.22
C ARG A 81 57.96 13.47 -33.35
N GLY A 82 57.62 14.66 -32.81
CA GLY A 82 58.27 15.65 -31.92
C GLY A 82 57.16 16.56 -31.32
N ALA A 83 57.27 17.30 -30.19
CA ALA A 83 58.21 18.36 -29.76
C ALA A 83 57.48 19.74 -29.62
N ALA A 84 57.67 20.43 -28.47
CA ALA A 84 57.22 21.80 -28.11
C ALA A 84 55.69 22.05 -27.96
N ASP A 85 55.19 23.03 -27.17
CA ASP A 85 55.85 24.11 -26.39
C ASP A 85 55.16 24.38 -25.01
N ARG A 86 55.78 25.23 -24.19
CA ARG A 86 55.47 25.57 -22.78
C ARG A 86 54.42 26.69 -22.62
N ARG A 87 53.79 26.77 -21.44
CA ARG A 87 54.07 27.87 -20.47
C ARG A 87 53.48 27.63 -19.06
N ASP A 88 54.28 28.01 -18.08
CA ASP A 88 54.03 28.06 -16.63
C ASP A 88 53.21 29.30 -16.22
N ASP A 89 52.47 29.25 -15.08
CA ASP A 89 53.01 29.83 -13.84
C ASP A 89 52.22 29.52 -12.53
N ARG A 90 52.95 28.89 -11.59
CA ARG A 90 53.06 29.14 -10.13
C ARG A 90 51.88 28.97 -9.12
N ARG A 91 52.12 27.95 -8.27
CA ARG A 91 51.73 27.63 -6.87
C ARG A 91 52.12 28.72 -5.82
N PRO A 92 52.12 28.51 -4.46
CA PRO A 92 51.62 27.43 -3.55
C PRO A 92 50.67 27.94 -2.43
N ALA A 93 50.00 27.19 -1.52
CA ALA A 93 50.05 25.84 -0.92
C ALA A 93 50.59 25.74 0.54
N GLY A 94 49.88 24.99 1.40
CA GLY A 94 50.25 24.60 2.79
C GLY A 94 49.09 23.85 3.49
N HIS A 95 49.09 22.51 3.50
CA HIS A 95 49.39 21.59 4.63
C HIS A 95 48.43 21.64 5.83
N HIS A 96 47.65 20.62 6.25
CA HIS A 96 47.74 19.14 6.43
C HIS A 96 48.31 18.61 7.78
N GLY A 97 47.66 17.54 8.29
CA GLY A 97 47.96 16.78 9.52
C GLY A 97 47.02 17.13 10.70
N GLY A 98 46.40 16.23 11.46
CA GLY A 98 46.45 14.75 11.51
C GLY A 98 46.30 14.27 12.97
N GLU A 99 45.06 14.02 13.43
CA GLU A 99 44.52 12.71 13.90
C GLU A 99 45.07 12.05 15.19
N ARG A 100 44.13 11.75 16.12
CA ARG A 100 44.10 10.63 17.12
C ARG A 100 45.14 10.63 18.27
N ALA A 101 44.91 10.03 19.45
CA ALA A 101 43.70 9.62 20.18
C ALA A 101 44.02 9.26 21.67
N ALA A 102 42.97 9.20 22.50
CA ALA A 102 42.79 8.33 23.69
C ALA A 102 43.69 8.43 24.97
N ALA A 103 43.13 9.08 26.00
CA ALA A 103 42.67 8.48 27.29
C ALA A 103 43.64 8.06 28.44
N ARG A 104 43.10 8.21 29.68
CA ARG A 104 43.57 7.73 31.01
C ARG A 104 44.77 8.49 31.62
N LEU A 105 44.93 8.64 32.95
CA LEU A 105 44.06 8.42 34.12
C LEU A 105 44.61 9.24 35.33
N ASP A 106 43.71 9.61 36.25
CA ASP A 106 43.87 9.77 37.72
C ASP A 106 44.76 10.79 38.47
N ALA A 107 44.18 11.18 39.63
CA ALA A 107 44.77 11.43 40.96
C ALA A 107 45.63 12.66 41.36
N GLY A 108 45.37 13.14 42.60
CA GLY A 108 46.28 13.90 43.49
C GLY A 108 46.25 15.42 43.31
N ASP A 109 45.53 16.22 44.11
CA ASP A 109 45.78 16.59 45.52
C ASP A 109 47.13 17.32 45.76
N GLY A 110 47.20 18.24 46.74
CA GLY A 110 48.48 18.87 47.12
C GLY A 110 48.51 20.39 47.33
N ARG A 111 47.52 20.93 48.04
CA ARG A 111 47.65 22.08 48.98
C ARG A 111 48.94 22.95 48.98
N ARG A 112 48.71 24.28 48.92
CA ARG A 112 49.39 25.33 49.74
C ARG A 112 50.90 25.57 49.41
N ARG A 113 51.56 26.68 49.78
CA ARG A 113 51.23 27.86 50.60
C ARG A 113 52.17 29.03 50.22
N ARG A 114 51.68 30.26 50.39
CA ARG A 114 52.41 31.48 50.83
C ARG A 114 53.95 31.57 50.64
N SER A 115 54.37 32.55 49.87
CA SER A 115 55.06 33.80 50.31
C SER A 115 55.27 34.65 49.04
N GLY A 116 55.51 35.96 49.05
CA GLY A 116 55.57 36.98 50.09
C GLY A 116 56.04 38.27 49.40
N GLY A 117 55.53 39.45 49.77
CA GLY A 117 56.07 40.72 49.27
C GLY A 117 57.46 41.03 49.87
N PRO A 118 58.05 42.23 49.66
CA PRO A 118 57.31 43.47 49.93
C PRO A 118 57.65 44.75 49.12
N ALA A 119 56.83 45.78 49.38
CA ALA A 119 57.17 47.21 49.52
C ALA A 119 57.85 48.04 48.41
N ALA A 120 57.13 49.07 47.94
CA ALA A 120 57.43 50.51 48.06
C ALA A 120 56.49 51.31 47.11
N GLY A 121 56.04 52.54 47.36
CA GLY A 121 56.15 53.41 48.54
C GLY A 121 55.60 54.82 48.22
N GLY A 122 55.03 55.52 49.21
CA GLY A 122 54.56 56.93 49.11
C GLY A 122 53.15 57.12 48.52
N GLY A 123 52.32 58.06 48.99
CA GLY A 123 52.44 58.89 50.19
C GLY A 123 51.47 60.08 50.21
N GLY A 124 50.87 60.40 51.37
CA GLY A 124 50.45 61.76 51.72
C GLY A 124 48.96 62.15 51.66
N ARG A 125 48.33 62.25 52.85
CA ARG A 125 47.30 63.23 53.27
C ARG A 125 45.91 63.21 52.58
N ALA A 126 44.80 63.65 53.20
CA ALA A 126 44.41 63.77 54.62
C ALA A 126 42.89 64.11 54.71
N ALA A 127 42.31 63.89 55.90
CA ALA A 127 41.05 64.47 56.42
C ALA A 127 39.68 64.01 55.85
N GLY A 128 38.78 63.64 56.77
CA GLY A 128 37.38 64.09 56.73
C GLY A 128 36.27 63.03 56.81
N GLY A 129 35.49 63.05 57.90
CA GLY A 129 34.05 62.78 57.83
C GLY A 129 33.55 61.36 58.18
N SER A 130 33.36 61.09 59.45
CA SER A 130 32.49 60.01 59.93
C SER A 130 31.00 60.36 59.77
N ALA A 131 30.22 59.54 59.07
CA ALA A 131 28.75 59.58 59.15
C ALA A 131 28.10 58.21 58.83
N LEU A 132 27.08 57.86 59.63
CA LEU A 132 26.33 56.60 59.57
C LEU A 132 25.18 56.61 58.52
N ARG A 133 24.68 55.40 58.21
CA ARG A 133 23.34 55.09 57.65
C ARG A 133 23.00 55.56 56.22
N ARG A 134 23.07 54.62 55.26
CA ARG A 134 21.89 53.94 54.67
C ARG A 134 22.29 52.97 53.55
N ALA A 135 22.00 51.68 53.72
CA ALA A 135 21.98 50.73 52.61
C ALA A 135 20.59 50.77 51.95
N ALA A 136 20.50 51.21 50.69
CA ALA A 136 19.24 51.27 49.95
C ALA A 136 19.41 50.91 48.47
N ALA A 137 18.75 49.82 48.08
CA ALA A 137 18.22 49.50 46.74
C ALA A 137 19.11 49.71 45.49
N GLY A 138 19.80 48.64 45.06
CA GLY A 138 20.08 48.41 43.64
C GLY A 138 18.86 47.80 42.91
N PRO A 139 18.64 48.06 41.61
CA PRO A 139 17.40 47.69 40.92
C PRO A 139 17.28 46.19 40.59
N ARG A 140 16.04 45.72 40.53
CA ARG A 140 15.64 44.30 40.41
C ARG A 140 16.02 43.68 39.05
N ARG A 141 17.02 42.80 39.02
CA ARG A 141 17.24 41.83 37.93
C ARG A 141 16.52 40.49 38.21
N ARG A 142 15.19 40.42 38.07
CA ARG A 142 14.43 39.15 38.21
C ARG A 142 13.37 38.84 37.13
N ASP A 143 13.03 39.78 36.25
CA ASP A 143 11.91 39.60 35.30
C ASP A 143 12.30 39.13 33.89
N GLN A 144 13.59 38.98 33.59
CA GLN A 144 14.08 38.60 32.26
C GLN A 144 13.54 37.24 31.75
N PRO A 145 13.66 36.10 32.48
CA PRO A 145 13.39 34.77 31.91
C PRO A 145 11.89 34.50 31.65
N ARG A 146 10.98 35.37 32.11
CA ARG A 146 9.55 35.26 31.81
C ARG A 146 9.18 35.89 30.47
N ARG A 147 9.91 36.89 29.97
CA ARG A 147 9.62 37.54 28.68
C ARG A 147 10.06 36.68 27.50
N ASP A 148 11.20 36.02 27.60
CA ASP A 148 11.78 35.27 26.46
C ASP A 148 10.96 33.99 26.14
N LEU A 149 10.44 33.31 27.17
CA LEU A 149 9.54 32.15 27.00
C LEU A 149 8.09 32.54 26.63
N ALA A 150 7.66 33.76 26.95
CA ALA A 150 6.38 34.29 26.45
C ALA A 150 6.50 34.66 24.97
N GLY A 151 7.55 35.39 24.57
CA GLY A 151 7.81 35.74 23.17
C GLY A 151 7.93 34.53 22.25
N ALA A 152 8.55 33.43 22.71
CA ALA A 152 8.61 32.17 21.97
C ALA A 152 7.23 31.50 21.78
N ALA A 153 6.28 31.70 22.69
CA ALA A 153 4.92 31.18 22.58
C ALA A 153 4.02 32.09 21.73
N ASP A 154 4.18 33.42 21.84
CA ASP A 154 3.39 34.40 21.11
C ASP A 154 3.79 34.48 19.62
N GLY A 155 5.06 34.19 19.30
CA GLY A 155 5.58 34.13 17.92
C GLY A 155 4.89 33.11 17.00
N LEU A 156 4.25 32.08 17.57
CA LEU A 156 3.43 31.11 16.82
C LEU A 156 2.02 31.62 16.47
N SER A 157 1.63 32.78 16.99
CA SER A 157 0.29 33.36 16.81
C SER A 157 0.27 34.68 16.03
N GLN A 158 1.43 35.29 15.76
CA GLN A 158 1.52 36.40 14.82
C GLN A 158 1.19 35.91 13.40
N PRO A 159 0.39 36.64 12.62
CA PRO A 159 0.11 36.26 11.24
C PRO A 159 1.42 36.24 10.45
N LEU A 160 1.79 35.07 9.91
CA LEU A 160 3.03 34.91 9.12
C LEU A 160 3.23 36.11 8.19
N GLY A 161 4.36 36.79 8.29
CA GLY A 161 4.69 37.89 7.39
C GLY A 161 4.60 37.46 5.93
N TRP A 162 4.30 38.39 5.02
CA TRP A 162 4.16 38.08 3.60
C TRP A 162 5.40 37.36 3.04
N ARG A 163 6.60 37.67 3.57
CA ARG A 163 7.86 36.98 3.27
C ARG A 163 7.84 35.49 3.63
N THR A 164 7.42 35.11 4.84
CA THR A 164 7.37 33.69 5.25
C THR A 164 6.27 32.92 4.52
N ARG A 165 5.15 33.58 4.18
CA ARG A 165 4.14 32.98 3.27
C ARG A 165 4.72 32.74 1.87
N GLY A 166 5.46 33.71 1.33
CA GLY A 166 6.14 33.58 0.04
C GLY A 166 7.16 32.43 0.02
N VAL A 167 7.99 32.31 1.07
CA VAL A 167 8.95 31.20 1.21
C VAL A 167 8.25 29.84 1.31
N VAL A 168 7.17 29.72 2.10
CA VAL A 168 6.40 28.46 2.20
C VAL A 168 5.72 28.11 0.88
N ALA A 169 5.14 29.10 0.18
CA ALA A 169 4.54 28.89 -1.14
C ALA A 169 5.59 28.46 -2.18
N LEU A 170 6.77 29.08 -2.18
CA LEU A 170 7.87 28.76 -3.10
C LEU A 170 8.45 27.37 -2.81
N LEU A 171 8.60 26.98 -1.54
CA LEU A 171 8.97 25.60 -1.17
C LEU A 171 7.92 24.57 -1.62
N GLY A 172 6.63 24.87 -1.46
CA GLY A 172 5.54 24.03 -1.95
C GLY A 172 5.55 23.89 -3.48
N LEU A 173 5.79 24.99 -4.19
CA LEU A 173 5.88 25.00 -5.65
C LEU A 173 7.12 24.24 -6.16
N ALA A 174 8.27 24.41 -5.50
CA ALA A 174 9.49 23.69 -5.81
C ALA A 174 9.33 22.17 -5.58
N LEU A 175 8.67 21.76 -4.49
CA LEU A 175 8.37 20.36 -4.22
C LEU A 175 7.39 19.78 -5.26
N ALA A 176 6.37 20.54 -5.66
CA ALA A 176 5.44 20.15 -6.72
C ALA A 176 6.14 19.99 -8.09
N GLY A 177 7.04 20.94 -8.43
CA GLY A 177 7.86 20.88 -9.64
C GLY A 177 8.82 19.68 -9.65
N LEU A 178 9.47 19.40 -8.52
CA LEU A 178 10.32 18.21 -8.34
C LEU A 178 9.52 16.92 -8.52
N LEU A 179 8.31 16.84 -7.95
CA LEU A 179 7.44 15.66 -8.08
C LEU A 179 6.96 15.46 -9.53
N ALA A 180 6.61 16.54 -10.23
CA ALA A 180 6.24 16.51 -11.65
C ALA A 180 7.41 16.07 -12.54
N ALA A 181 8.62 16.56 -12.29
CA ALA A 181 9.83 16.17 -13.00
C ALA A 181 10.21 14.71 -12.74
N TRP A 182 10.16 14.25 -11.49
CA TRP A 182 10.54 12.88 -11.11
C TRP A 182 9.55 11.82 -11.62
N THR A 183 8.26 12.12 -11.65
CA THR A 183 7.23 11.20 -12.16
C THR A 183 7.13 11.19 -13.68
N GLY A 184 7.62 12.24 -14.37
CA GLY A 184 7.39 12.45 -15.80
C GLY A 184 5.91 12.68 -16.17
N MET A 185 5.04 12.93 -15.18
CA MET A 185 3.58 13.03 -15.36
C MET A 185 3.04 14.35 -14.78
N PRO A 186 3.40 15.52 -15.34
CA PRO A 186 3.04 16.82 -14.79
C PRO A 186 1.52 17.02 -14.66
N LEU A 187 0.73 16.50 -15.62
CA LEU A 187 -0.71 16.61 -15.61
C LEU A 187 -1.36 15.78 -14.47
N ALA A 188 -0.82 14.60 -14.16
CA ALA A 188 -1.28 13.77 -13.05
C ALA A 188 -0.95 14.40 -11.69
N VAL A 189 0.26 14.98 -11.55
CA VAL A 189 0.66 15.72 -10.35
C VAL A 189 -0.21 16.97 -10.16
N ALA A 190 -0.48 17.73 -11.22
CA ALA A 190 -1.38 18.88 -11.18
C ALA A 190 -2.82 18.48 -10.77
N GLY A 191 -3.35 17.40 -11.34
CA GLY A 191 -4.66 16.84 -10.98
C GLY A 191 -4.72 16.40 -9.52
N PHE A 192 -3.69 15.70 -9.04
CA PHE A 192 -3.58 15.30 -7.62
C PHE A 192 -3.55 16.49 -6.68
N LEU A 193 -2.74 17.52 -6.97
CA LEU A 193 -2.65 18.73 -6.16
C LEU A 193 -3.95 19.53 -6.16
N LEU A 194 -4.67 19.58 -7.29
CA LEU A 194 -5.99 20.20 -7.39
C LEU A 194 -7.00 19.44 -6.50
N VAL A 195 -7.07 18.11 -6.58
CA VAL A 195 -7.95 17.31 -5.73
C VAL A 195 -7.58 17.46 -4.25
N ALA A 196 -6.30 17.38 -3.88
CA ALA A 196 -5.85 17.58 -2.51
C ALA A 196 -6.21 18.99 -1.98
N GLY A 197 -6.08 20.02 -2.82
CA GLY A 197 -6.50 21.39 -2.52
C GLY A 197 -8.02 21.53 -2.32
N LEU A 198 -8.83 20.87 -3.15
CA LEU A 198 -10.29 20.82 -3.00
C LEU A 198 -10.71 20.09 -1.73
N VAL A 199 -10.09 18.96 -1.39
CA VAL A 199 -10.35 18.21 -0.15
C VAL A 199 -9.98 19.06 1.07
N TRP A 200 -8.82 19.71 1.05
CA TRP A 200 -8.41 20.66 2.09
C TRP A 200 -9.41 21.80 2.24
N ALA A 201 -9.85 22.41 1.12
CA ALA A 201 -10.83 23.48 1.12
C ALA A 201 -12.19 23.01 1.68
N ALA A 202 -12.65 21.82 1.31
CA ALA A 202 -13.89 21.23 1.80
C ALA A 202 -13.88 21.06 3.33
N PHE A 203 -12.81 20.50 3.92
CA PHE A 203 -12.70 20.38 5.37
C PHE A 203 -12.49 21.74 6.08
N ALA A 204 -11.78 22.66 5.44
CA ALA A 204 -11.59 24.01 5.97
C ALA A 204 -12.89 24.84 5.93
N LEU A 205 -13.78 24.59 4.96
CA LEU A 205 -15.14 25.13 4.90
C LEU A 205 -16.05 24.44 5.92
N LEU A 206 -16.00 23.10 6.04
CA LEU A 206 -16.73 22.34 7.05
C LEU A 206 -16.42 22.85 8.47
N GLY A 207 -15.15 23.01 8.82
CA GLY A 207 -14.73 23.52 10.13
C GLY A 207 -15.22 24.94 10.41
N ARG A 208 -15.19 25.83 9.40
CA ARG A 208 -15.72 27.21 9.51
C ARG A 208 -17.24 27.23 9.62
N GLY A 209 -17.93 26.41 8.83
CA GLY A 209 -19.37 26.22 8.85
C GLY A 209 -19.85 25.68 10.19
N LEU A 210 -19.21 24.63 10.71
CA LEU A 210 -19.49 24.08 12.04
C LEU A 210 -19.29 25.14 13.13
N ALA A 211 -18.20 25.92 13.08
CA ALA A 211 -17.98 27.01 14.04
C ALA A 211 -19.00 28.16 13.92
N TRP A 212 -19.51 28.44 12.73
CA TRP A 212 -20.57 29.44 12.51
C TRP A 212 -21.95 28.94 12.98
N VAL A 213 -22.32 27.70 12.63
CA VAL A 213 -23.54 27.03 13.09
C VAL A 213 -23.54 26.94 14.62
N ALA A 214 -22.42 26.54 15.21
CA ALA A 214 -22.22 26.45 16.65
C ALA A 214 -22.48 27.77 17.38
N ARG A 215 -21.94 28.90 16.87
CA ARG A 215 -22.23 30.24 17.42
C ARG A 215 -23.72 30.60 17.40
N ARG A 216 -24.49 30.11 16.43
CA ARG A 216 -25.95 30.33 16.35
C ARG A 216 -26.75 29.39 17.25
N LEU A 217 -26.32 28.13 17.41
CA LEU A 217 -27.02 27.09 18.19
C LEU A 217 -26.64 27.04 19.67
N ALA A 218 -25.65 27.81 20.14
CA ALA A 218 -25.24 27.92 21.55
C ALA A 218 -26.28 28.60 22.50
N ARG A 219 -27.57 28.45 22.21
CA ARG A 219 -28.71 29.04 22.94
C ARG A 219 -29.58 28.00 23.68
N GLY A 220 -29.22 26.72 23.65
CA GLY A 220 -30.02 25.63 24.19
C GLY A 220 -30.20 25.64 25.73
N ARG A 221 -31.31 25.04 26.20
CA ARG A 221 -31.62 24.90 27.64
C ARG A 221 -30.73 23.89 28.38
N ARG A 222 -30.20 22.85 27.70
CA ARG A 222 -29.31 21.85 28.33
C ARG A 222 -27.88 22.42 28.48
N PRO A 223 -27.35 22.62 29.70
CA PRO A 223 -26.11 23.37 29.92
C PRO A 223 -24.88 22.68 29.32
N VAL A 224 -24.77 21.35 29.44
CA VAL A 224 -23.65 20.56 28.89
C VAL A 224 -23.58 20.66 27.36
N VAL A 225 -24.73 20.53 26.68
CA VAL A 225 -24.82 20.64 25.21
C VAL A 225 -24.53 22.08 24.77
N ARG A 226 -25.08 23.08 25.48
CA ARG A 226 -24.79 24.49 25.20
C ARG A 226 -23.29 24.79 25.31
N LEU A 227 -22.61 24.27 26.32
CA LEU A 227 -21.17 24.46 26.52
C LEU A 227 -20.35 23.78 25.42
N ALA A 228 -20.64 22.52 25.10
CA ALA A 228 -19.97 21.78 24.03
C ALA A 228 -20.09 22.49 22.67
N VAL A 229 -21.30 22.95 22.33
CA VAL A 229 -21.56 23.70 21.09
C VAL A 229 -20.88 25.07 21.12
N ALA A 230 -20.93 25.82 22.23
CA ALA A 230 -20.24 27.11 22.35
C ALA A 230 -18.72 26.98 22.12
N ASN A 231 -18.09 25.90 22.60
CA ASN A 231 -16.66 25.67 22.42
C ASN A 231 -16.25 25.52 20.94
N LEU A 232 -17.04 24.80 20.14
CA LEU A 232 -16.77 24.60 18.70
C LEU A 232 -16.77 25.91 17.91
N GLY A 233 -17.58 26.88 18.33
CA GLY A 233 -17.79 28.14 17.64
C GLY A 233 -16.89 29.30 18.04
N ARG A 234 -16.07 29.15 19.09
CA ARG A 234 -15.38 30.31 19.68
C ARG A 234 -14.17 30.80 18.87
N PRO A 235 -13.81 32.10 18.96
CA PRO A 235 -12.57 32.61 18.41
C PRO A 235 -11.34 31.90 19.00
N GLY A 236 -10.51 31.32 18.13
CA GLY A 236 -9.35 30.50 18.53
C GLY A 236 -9.68 29.06 18.93
N ALA A 237 -10.85 28.53 18.57
CA ALA A 237 -11.13 27.10 18.69
C ALA A 237 -10.27 26.28 17.70
N PRO A 238 -9.80 25.08 18.07
CA PRO A 238 -9.05 24.19 17.16
C PRO A 238 -9.94 23.52 16.09
N THR A 239 -11.23 23.87 16.00
CA THR A 239 -12.25 23.28 15.12
C THR A 239 -11.80 23.15 13.67
N VAL A 240 -11.26 24.22 13.07
CA VAL A 240 -10.82 24.23 11.66
C VAL A 240 -9.57 23.36 11.42
N PRO A 241 -8.42 23.56 12.11
CA PRO A 241 -7.24 22.73 11.88
C PRO A 241 -7.47 21.25 12.22
N VAL A 242 -8.28 20.94 13.24
CA VAL A 242 -8.64 19.55 13.55
C VAL A 242 -9.53 18.95 12.46
N ALA A 243 -10.53 19.68 11.96
CA ALA A 243 -11.38 19.20 10.86
C ALA A 243 -10.57 18.91 9.58
N VAL A 244 -9.59 19.77 9.26
CA VAL A 244 -8.69 19.58 8.11
C VAL A 244 -7.76 18.38 8.31
N ALA A 245 -7.05 18.30 9.43
CA ALA A 245 -6.07 17.23 9.67
C ALA A 245 -6.73 15.85 9.79
N LEU A 246 -7.80 15.75 10.58
CA LEU A 246 -8.57 14.51 10.75
C LEU A 246 -9.31 14.13 9.46
N GLY A 247 -9.88 15.12 8.76
CA GLY A 247 -10.65 14.90 7.54
C GLY A 247 -9.81 14.34 6.40
N ILE A 248 -8.66 14.96 6.11
CA ILE A 248 -7.74 14.48 5.07
C ILE A 248 -7.20 13.09 5.43
N GLY A 249 -6.73 12.89 6.68
CA GLY A 249 -6.20 11.61 7.13
C GLY A 249 -7.21 10.47 7.07
N LEU A 250 -8.45 10.72 7.49
CA LEU A 250 -9.54 9.74 7.45
C LEU A 250 -10.02 9.46 6.02
N THR A 251 -10.11 10.48 5.17
CA THR A 251 -10.45 10.32 3.74
C THR A 251 -9.42 9.42 3.05
N LEU A 252 -8.12 9.65 3.29
CA LEU A 252 -7.05 8.82 2.76
C LEU A 252 -7.12 7.38 3.29
N LEU A 253 -7.28 7.19 4.60
CA LEU A 253 -7.42 5.86 5.22
C LEU A 253 -8.58 5.06 4.61
N VAL A 254 -9.74 5.69 4.44
CA VAL A 254 -10.91 5.03 3.86
C VAL A 254 -10.67 4.70 2.38
N ALA A 255 -10.11 5.63 1.59
CA ALA A 255 -9.80 5.40 0.19
C ALA A 255 -8.81 4.24 -0.01
N VAL A 256 -7.69 4.24 0.71
CA VAL A 256 -6.71 3.14 0.68
C VAL A 256 -7.34 1.83 1.14
N GLY A 257 -8.12 1.86 2.22
CA GLY A 257 -8.84 0.69 2.71
C GLY A 257 -9.93 0.17 1.76
N VAL A 258 -10.47 0.98 0.85
CA VAL A 258 -11.37 0.53 -0.22
C VAL A 258 -10.55 -0.15 -1.32
N VAL A 259 -9.54 0.55 -1.86
CA VAL A 259 -8.66 0.03 -2.93
C VAL A 259 -8.02 -1.30 -2.53
N GLY A 260 -7.47 -1.39 -1.31
CA GLY A 260 -6.82 -2.61 -0.81
C GLY A 260 -7.78 -3.79 -0.62
N ARG A 261 -9.04 -3.54 -0.23
CA ARG A 261 -10.06 -4.60 -0.13
C ARG A 261 -10.57 -5.03 -1.50
N SER A 262 -10.85 -4.09 -2.40
CA SER A 262 -11.23 -4.40 -3.78
C SER A 262 -10.12 -5.13 -4.53
N ALA A 263 -8.85 -4.78 -4.35
CA ALA A 263 -7.74 -5.52 -4.94
C ALA A 263 -7.71 -6.98 -4.47
N THR A 264 -7.74 -7.24 -3.15
CA THR A 264 -7.77 -8.61 -2.63
C THR A 264 -9.05 -9.37 -3.01
N GLY A 265 -10.20 -8.70 -3.02
CA GLY A 265 -11.49 -9.29 -3.40
C GLY A 265 -11.60 -9.56 -4.90
N HIS A 266 -10.99 -8.72 -5.74
CA HIS A 266 -10.92 -8.93 -7.18
C HIS A 266 -10.02 -10.12 -7.50
N VAL A 267 -8.83 -10.23 -6.92
CA VAL A 267 -7.99 -11.45 -7.07
C VAL A 267 -8.76 -12.69 -6.64
N ALA A 268 -9.39 -12.66 -5.46
CA ALA A 268 -10.18 -13.79 -4.95
C ALA A 268 -11.40 -14.16 -5.82
N ALA A 269 -12.07 -13.19 -6.45
CA ALA A 269 -13.25 -13.41 -7.29
C ALA A 269 -12.93 -13.66 -8.78
N THR A 270 -11.71 -13.29 -9.22
CA THR A 270 -11.22 -13.50 -10.60
C THR A 270 -10.55 -14.85 -10.74
N LEU A 271 -10.29 -15.55 -9.62
CA LEU A 271 -9.99 -16.98 -9.57
C LEU A 271 -11.25 -17.79 -9.94
N PRO A 272 -11.30 -18.47 -11.11
CA PRO A 272 -12.38 -19.37 -11.44
C PRO A 272 -12.45 -20.55 -10.48
N ALA A 273 -13.65 -21.08 -10.27
CA ALA A 273 -13.84 -22.43 -9.73
C ALA A 273 -13.40 -23.56 -10.70
N GLN A 274 -12.87 -23.21 -11.88
CA GLN A 274 -12.52 -24.13 -12.98
C GLN A 274 -11.15 -23.80 -13.59
N THR A 275 -10.16 -23.39 -12.80
CA THR A 275 -8.76 -23.36 -13.28
C THR A 275 -8.21 -24.77 -13.44
N PRO A 276 -7.30 -25.03 -14.38
CA PRO A 276 -6.49 -26.24 -14.31
C PRO A 276 -5.70 -26.24 -12.99
N SER A 277 -5.52 -27.40 -12.38
CA SER A 277 -4.70 -27.59 -11.18
C SER A 277 -3.22 -27.67 -11.55
N VAL A 278 -2.92 -28.33 -12.67
CA VAL A 278 -1.58 -28.57 -13.21
C VAL A 278 -1.55 -28.21 -14.70
N VAL A 279 -0.49 -27.51 -15.12
CA VAL A 279 -0.16 -27.29 -16.53
C VAL A 279 1.23 -27.86 -16.79
N VAL A 280 1.34 -28.76 -17.77
CA VAL A 280 2.60 -29.34 -18.25
C VAL A 280 2.99 -28.66 -19.54
N LEU A 281 4.18 -28.07 -19.58
CA LEU A 281 4.72 -27.38 -20.75
C LEU A 281 5.74 -28.27 -21.48
N ASN A 282 5.97 -27.97 -22.76
CA ASN A 282 6.99 -28.62 -23.59
C ASN A 282 6.88 -30.16 -23.67
N VAL A 283 5.65 -30.69 -23.66
CA VAL A 283 5.38 -32.12 -23.87
C VAL A 283 5.72 -32.49 -25.33
N PRO A 284 6.54 -33.52 -25.60
CA PRO A 284 6.81 -33.94 -26.98
C PRO A 284 5.52 -34.44 -27.68
N PRO A 285 5.29 -34.13 -28.96
CA PRO A 285 4.09 -34.58 -29.66
C PRO A 285 3.82 -36.09 -29.65
N PRO A 286 4.83 -37.00 -29.78
CA PRO A 286 4.60 -38.45 -29.69
C PRO A 286 4.05 -38.90 -28.33
N ASP A 287 4.47 -38.25 -27.24
CA ASP A 287 4.10 -38.63 -25.87
C ASP A 287 2.74 -38.07 -25.46
N GLY A 288 2.26 -37.01 -26.14
CA GLY A 288 1.10 -36.23 -25.72
C GLY A 288 -0.23 -36.99 -25.69
N ILE A 289 -0.47 -37.87 -26.68
CA ILE A 289 -1.70 -38.67 -26.74
C ILE A 289 -1.73 -39.65 -25.56
N GLY A 290 -0.68 -40.47 -25.41
CA GLY A 290 -0.56 -41.42 -24.31
C GLY A 290 -0.54 -40.75 -22.93
N LEU A 291 0.04 -39.56 -22.79
CA LEU A 291 -0.06 -38.75 -21.58
C LEU A 291 -1.51 -38.37 -21.27
N SER A 292 -2.25 -37.87 -22.26
CA SER A 292 -3.64 -37.43 -22.08
C SER A 292 -4.59 -38.57 -21.69
N GLU A 293 -4.40 -39.77 -22.25
CA GLU A 293 -5.15 -40.98 -21.89
C GLU A 293 -4.80 -41.47 -20.47
N ARG A 294 -3.51 -41.53 -20.12
CA ARG A 294 -3.08 -41.92 -18.77
C ARG A 294 -3.55 -40.94 -17.70
N LEU A 295 -3.66 -39.66 -18.02
CA LEU A 295 -4.18 -38.64 -17.10
C LEU A 295 -5.71 -38.66 -16.99
N SER A 296 -6.44 -38.87 -18.10
CA SER A 296 -7.91 -38.90 -18.08
C SER A 296 -8.50 -40.13 -17.36
N THR A 297 -7.70 -41.18 -17.19
CA THR A 297 -8.05 -42.39 -16.44
C THR A 297 -7.74 -42.32 -14.94
N LEU A 298 -7.08 -41.26 -14.46
CA LEU A 298 -6.80 -41.09 -13.03
C LEU A 298 -8.06 -40.73 -12.23
N PRO A 299 -8.28 -41.34 -11.05
CA PRO A 299 -9.42 -41.00 -10.20
C PRO A 299 -9.36 -39.54 -9.75
N GLY A 300 -10.44 -38.80 -10.00
CA GLY A 300 -10.58 -37.38 -9.66
C GLY A 300 -10.15 -36.40 -10.76
N VAL A 301 -9.49 -36.84 -11.84
CA VAL A 301 -9.26 -35.96 -13.00
C VAL A 301 -10.57 -35.80 -13.77
N GLY A 302 -11.06 -34.56 -13.87
CA GLY A 302 -12.34 -34.24 -14.52
C GLY A 302 -12.22 -33.80 -15.97
N ARG A 303 -11.09 -33.19 -16.35
CA ARG A 303 -10.79 -32.76 -17.72
C ARG A 303 -9.28 -32.77 -17.95
N VAL A 304 -8.87 -33.19 -19.15
CA VAL A 304 -7.50 -33.00 -19.66
C VAL A 304 -7.65 -32.38 -21.05
N GLU A 305 -6.95 -31.28 -21.30
CA GLU A 305 -6.89 -30.66 -22.62
C GLU A 305 -5.43 -30.55 -23.05
N THR A 306 -5.16 -30.82 -24.32
CA THR A 306 -3.85 -30.63 -24.93
C THR A 306 -3.96 -29.66 -26.10
N ALA A 307 -2.97 -28.79 -26.25
CA ALA A 307 -2.89 -27.83 -27.35
C ALA A 307 -1.47 -27.82 -27.93
N PRO A 308 -1.32 -27.76 -29.26
CA PRO A 308 -0.02 -27.51 -29.87
C PRO A 308 0.55 -26.16 -29.45
N PHE A 309 1.87 -26.07 -29.32
CA PHE A 309 2.54 -24.91 -28.77
C PHE A 309 3.82 -24.58 -29.56
N LEU A 310 3.89 -23.33 -30.01
CA LEU A 310 5.02 -22.75 -30.71
C LEU A 310 5.42 -21.44 -30.04
N HIS A 311 6.73 -21.17 -30.07
CA HIS A 311 7.26 -19.85 -29.79
C HIS A 311 7.41 -19.06 -31.09
N ALA A 312 6.79 -17.88 -31.15
CA ALA A 312 7.02 -16.92 -32.22
C ALA A 312 6.88 -15.48 -31.75
N ARG A 313 7.59 -14.57 -32.42
CA ARG A 313 7.48 -13.13 -32.18
C ARG A 313 6.74 -12.43 -33.32
N ILE A 314 5.85 -11.50 -32.99
CA ILE A 314 5.27 -10.58 -33.98
C ILE A 314 6.39 -9.69 -34.52
N SER A 315 6.71 -9.82 -35.81
CA SER A 315 7.84 -9.14 -36.45
C SER A 315 7.42 -8.05 -37.44
N ARG A 316 6.26 -8.21 -38.10
CA ARG A 316 5.66 -7.20 -38.97
C ARG A 316 4.14 -7.19 -38.84
N LEU A 317 3.54 -6.01 -38.97
CA LEU A 317 2.11 -5.79 -39.18
C LEU A 317 1.94 -5.11 -40.53
N ASN A 318 1.08 -5.63 -41.41
CA ASN A 318 0.84 -5.05 -42.74
C ASN A 318 2.13 -4.75 -43.53
N GLY A 319 3.09 -5.68 -43.46
CA GLY A 319 4.42 -5.57 -44.07
C GLY A 319 5.42 -4.67 -43.34
N VAL A 320 4.96 -3.77 -42.47
CA VAL A 320 5.81 -2.84 -41.70
C VAL A 320 6.42 -3.56 -40.50
N ALA A 321 7.74 -3.47 -40.34
CA ALA A 321 8.43 -4.02 -39.18
C ALA A 321 7.98 -3.30 -37.90
N ILE A 322 7.68 -4.07 -36.85
CA ILE A 322 7.21 -3.54 -35.57
C ILE A 322 8.15 -3.94 -34.44
N THR A 323 8.43 -3.01 -33.54
CA THR A 323 9.16 -3.25 -32.29
C THR A 323 8.28 -2.94 -31.08
N GLU A 324 8.77 -3.24 -29.88
CA GLU A 324 8.07 -2.87 -28.64
C GLU A 324 7.83 -1.35 -28.54
N ALA A 325 8.74 -0.52 -29.05
CA ALA A 325 8.66 0.94 -28.94
C ALA A 325 7.47 1.53 -29.73
N ASP A 326 7.04 0.83 -30.78
CA ASP A 326 5.97 1.23 -31.68
C ASP A 326 4.57 0.81 -31.15
N ALA A 327 4.53 -0.13 -30.21
CA ALA A 327 3.30 -0.65 -29.63
C ALA A 327 2.86 0.16 -28.39
N PRO A 328 1.56 0.46 -28.21
CA PRO A 328 1.09 1.10 -26.99
C PRO A 328 1.45 0.28 -25.75
N ARG A 329 1.96 0.90 -24.68
CA ARG A 329 2.49 0.21 -23.47
C ARG A 329 1.56 -0.87 -22.90
N SER A 330 0.24 -0.71 -23.04
CA SER A 330 -0.77 -1.70 -22.62
C SER A 330 -0.78 -3.03 -23.41
N VAL A 331 -0.26 -3.06 -24.64
CA VAL A 331 -0.18 -4.24 -25.51
C VAL A 331 1.23 -4.51 -26.05
N GLY A 332 2.23 -3.71 -25.67
CA GLY A 332 3.63 -3.99 -25.96
C GLY A 332 4.08 -5.39 -25.52
N TRP A 333 3.40 -6.01 -24.55
CA TRP A 333 3.63 -7.41 -24.19
C TRP A 333 3.39 -8.38 -25.37
N ALA A 334 2.40 -8.14 -26.24
CA ALA A 334 2.07 -9.04 -27.35
C ALA A 334 3.14 -9.03 -28.46
N VAL A 335 3.88 -7.93 -28.58
CA VAL A 335 4.96 -7.74 -29.58
C VAL A 335 6.35 -7.97 -28.97
N ARG A 336 6.51 -7.79 -27.65
CA ARG A 336 7.77 -8.01 -26.92
C ARG A 336 8.10 -9.50 -26.82
N GLY A 337 9.20 -9.87 -27.49
CA GLY A 337 9.83 -11.19 -27.38
C GLY A 337 9.04 -12.31 -28.05
N ASP A 338 9.49 -13.54 -27.83
CA ASP A 338 8.80 -14.72 -28.35
C ASP A 338 7.61 -15.06 -27.44
N ARG A 339 6.46 -15.36 -28.05
CA ARG A 339 5.20 -15.66 -27.38
C ARG A 339 4.68 -17.02 -27.78
N GLY A 340 3.96 -17.63 -26.84
CA GLY A 340 3.24 -18.87 -27.07
C GLY A 340 2.07 -18.63 -28.03
N LEU A 341 2.03 -19.39 -29.11
CA LEU A 341 0.91 -19.50 -30.02
C LEU A 341 0.55 -20.97 -30.26
N SER A 342 -0.65 -21.19 -30.76
CA SER A 342 -1.19 -22.51 -31.05
C SER A 342 -1.93 -22.49 -32.39
N TRP A 343 -2.40 -23.65 -32.83
CA TRP A 343 -3.35 -23.80 -33.94
C TRP A 343 -4.37 -24.87 -33.60
N ARG A 344 -5.57 -24.74 -34.16
CA ARG A 344 -6.62 -25.76 -34.08
C ARG A 344 -7.54 -25.66 -35.28
N ASP A 345 -8.10 -26.79 -35.70
CA ASP A 345 -9.00 -26.84 -36.85
C ASP A 345 -10.37 -26.23 -36.51
N ARG A 346 -10.97 -26.66 -35.39
CA ARG A 346 -12.28 -26.20 -34.92
C ARG A 346 -12.19 -25.16 -33.78
N PRO A 347 -13.16 -24.25 -33.62
CA PRO A 347 -13.23 -23.36 -32.47
C PRO A 347 -13.63 -24.14 -31.20
N ALA A 348 -13.19 -23.66 -30.04
CA ALA A 348 -13.61 -24.20 -28.76
C ALA A 348 -15.05 -23.75 -28.43
N PRO A 349 -15.85 -24.52 -27.65
CA PRO A 349 -17.19 -24.10 -27.21
C PRO A 349 -17.20 -22.80 -26.39
N THR A 350 -16.03 -22.39 -25.86
CA THR A 350 -15.81 -21.16 -25.11
C THR A 350 -15.43 -19.96 -25.99
N ASP A 351 -15.05 -20.16 -27.26
CA ASP A 351 -14.65 -19.08 -28.17
C ASP A 351 -15.82 -18.13 -28.46
N ARG A 352 -15.56 -16.83 -28.29
CA ARG A 352 -16.50 -15.76 -28.66
C ARG A 352 -15.93 -14.91 -29.78
N ILE A 353 -16.25 -15.27 -31.01
CA ILE A 353 -15.91 -14.49 -32.21
C ILE A 353 -16.68 -13.16 -32.16
N VAL A 354 -15.96 -12.06 -32.33
CA VAL A 354 -16.48 -10.67 -32.32
C VAL A 354 -16.58 -10.09 -33.73
N ALA A 355 -15.65 -10.49 -34.63
CA ALA A 355 -15.63 -10.06 -36.02
C ALA A 355 -14.97 -11.13 -36.91
N GLY A 356 -15.34 -11.18 -38.18
CA GLY A 356 -14.86 -12.19 -39.14
C GLY A 356 -15.53 -13.54 -38.95
N SER A 357 -14.96 -14.58 -39.58
CA SER A 357 -15.45 -15.96 -39.52
C SER A 357 -14.32 -16.92 -39.16
N TRP A 358 -14.69 -18.08 -38.59
CA TRP A 358 -13.74 -19.19 -38.49
C TRP A 358 -13.42 -19.73 -39.90
N TRP A 359 -12.26 -20.38 -40.04
CA TRP A 359 -11.92 -21.12 -41.26
C TRP A 359 -12.77 -22.39 -41.38
N PRO A 360 -12.98 -22.94 -42.59
CA PRO A 360 -13.62 -24.24 -42.74
C PRO A 360 -12.77 -25.35 -42.12
N GLU A 361 -13.41 -26.48 -41.77
CA GLU A 361 -12.73 -27.67 -41.28
C GLU A 361 -11.81 -28.27 -42.36
N GLY A 362 -10.62 -28.74 -41.97
CA GLY A 362 -9.63 -29.26 -42.90
C GLY A 362 -9.00 -28.19 -43.80
N TYR A 363 -8.96 -26.93 -43.36
CA TYR A 363 -8.38 -25.83 -44.14
C TYR A 363 -6.87 -26.01 -44.39
N THR A 364 -6.48 -26.05 -45.66
CA THR A 364 -5.09 -26.22 -46.13
C THR A 364 -4.55 -25.02 -46.93
N GLY A 365 -5.27 -23.88 -46.92
CA GLY A 365 -4.88 -22.67 -47.65
C GLY A 365 -3.78 -21.84 -46.97
N PRO A 366 -3.53 -20.62 -47.46
CA PRO A 366 -2.58 -19.69 -46.85
C PRO A 366 -2.86 -19.46 -45.36
N PRO A 367 -1.85 -19.37 -44.48
CA PRO A 367 -2.07 -19.30 -43.03
C PRO A 367 -3.06 -18.20 -42.62
N LEU A 368 -4.04 -18.57 -41.80
CA LEU A 368 -5.01 -17.66 -41.21
C LEU A 368 -4.75 -17.49 -39.71
N ALA A 369 -5.04 -16.31 -39.18
CA ALA A 369 -4.88 -15.98 -37.77
C ALA A 369 -6.22 -15.56 -37.14
N SER A 370 -6.48 -16.07 -35.95
CA SER A 370 -7.47 -15.57 -35.00
C SER A 370 -6.74 -14.82 -33.88
N LEU A 371 -7.12 -13.57 -33.63
CA LEU A 371 -6.47 -12.68 -32.67
C LEU A 371 -7.40 -12.27 -31.54
N ASP A 372 -6.84 -12.05 -30.34
CA ASP A 372 -7.58 -11.35 -29.30
C ASP A 372 -8.04 -9.96 -29.77
N ALA A 373 -9.33 -9.68 -29.63
CA ALA A 373 -9.94 -8.46 -30.10
C ALA A 373 -9.42 -7.21 -29.38
N GLN A 374 -8.98 -7.27 -28.12
CA GLN A 374 -8.41 -6.12 -27.41
C GLN A 374 -6.98 -5.84 -27.89
N VAL A 375 -6.18 -6.90 -28.11
CA VAL A 375 -4.85 -6.80 -28.70
C VAL A 375 -4.94 -6.21 -30.11
N ALA A 376 -5.79 -6.77 -30.97
CA ALA A 376 -6.00 -6.29 -32.34
C ALA A 376 -6.42 -4.82 -32.38
N ARG A 377 -7.45 -4.41 -31.60
CA ARG A 377 -7.90 -3.01 -31.54
C ARG A 377 -6.82 -2.04 -31.10
N ARG A 378 -5.94 -2.44 -30.17
CA ARG A 378 -4.85 -1.57 -29.67
C ARG A 378 -3.60 -1.57 -30.55
N LEU A 379 -3.42 -2.59 -31.39
CA LEU A 379 -2.39 -2.62 -32.45
C LEU A 379 -2.89 -2.05 -33.79
N GLY A 380 -4.16 -1.65 -33.88
CA GLY A 380 -4.75 -1.11 -35.11
C GLY A 380 -5.08 -2.16 -36.17
N LEU A 381 -5.17 -3.45 -35.79
CA LEU A 381 -5.44 -4.56 -36.69
C LEU A 381 -6.95 -4.84 -36.83
N ALA A 382 -7.36 -5.09 -38.07
CA ALA A 382 -8.69 -5.50 -38.49
C ALA A 382 -8.69 -6.91 -39.12
N VAL A 383 -9.88 -7.42 -39.44
CA VAL A 383 -10.02 -8.65 -40.26
C VAL A 383 -9.61 -8.33 -41.69
N GLY A 384 -8.76 -9.19 -42.27
CA GLY A 384 -8.14 -9.00 -43.58
C GLY A 384 -6.69 -8.47 -43.54
N ASP A 385 -6.23 -7.94 -42.40
CA ASP A 385 -4.85 -7.49 -42.23
C ASP A 385 -3.85 -8.67 -42.19
N SER A 386 -2.56 -8.37 -42.41
CA SER A 386 -1.48 -9.36 -42.40
C SER A 386 -0.55 -9.24 -41.18
N LEU A 387 -0.18 -10.39 -40.64
CA LEU A 387 0.64 -10.55 -39.45
C LEU A 387 1.83 -11.47 -39.76
N THR A 388 3.05 -10.96 -39.72
CA THR A 388 4.26 -11.79 -39.89
C THR A 388 4.84 -12.20 -38.55
N LEU A 389 4.75 -13.49 -38.25
CA LEU A 389 5.31 -14.15 -37.09
C LEU A 389 6.71 -14.69 -37.44
N ALA A 390 7.72 -14.41 -36.62
CA ALA A 390 9.03 -15.03 -36.72
C ALA A 390 9.07 -16.29 -35.84
N LEU A 391 9.10 -17.47 -36.46
CA LEU A 391 9.29 -18.76 -35.79
C LEU A 391 10.73 -19.24 -35.97
N ALA A 392 11.15 -20.23 -35.17
CA ALA A 392 12.45 -20.89 -35.34
C ALA A 392 12.62 -21.58 -36.70
N SER A 393 11.52 -22.05 -37.31
CA SER A 393 11.48 -22.63 -38.66
C SER A 393 11.49 -21.58 -39.80
N GLY A 394 11.35 -20.29 -39.48
CA GLY A 394 11.28 -19.20 -40.45
C GLY A 394 10.09 -18.25 -40.22
N PRO A 395 9.98 -17.17 -41.01
CA PRO A 395 8.87 -16.24 -40.92
C PRO A 395 7.59 -16.80 -41.57
N VAL A 396 6.50 -16.86 -40.82
CA VAL A 396 5.15 -17.20 -41.31
C VAL A 396 4.32 -15.92 -41.36
N THR A 397 3.77 -15.60 -42.53
CA THR A 397 2.80 -14.50 -42.67
C THR A 397 1.40 -15.08 -42.73
N ALA A 398 0.54 -14.64 -41.81
CA ALA A 398 -0.84 -15.07 -41.71
C ALA A 398 -1.81 -13.88 -41.89
N THR A 399 -2.97 -14.14 -42.47
CA THR A 399 -4.04 -13.14 -42.64
C THR A 399 -5.04 -13.25 -41.49
N VAL A 400 -5.42 -12.13 -40.88
CA VAL A 400 -6.38 -12.08 -39.76
C VAL A 400 -7.77 -12.45 -40.28
N ALA A 401 -8.22 -13.68 -40.01
CA ALA A 401 -9.53 -14.18 -40.45
C ALA A 401 -10.65 -13.80 -39.49
N ASN A 402 -10.36 -13.73 -38.19
CA ASN A 402 -11.34 -13.33 -37.18
C ASN A 402 -10.71 -12.75 -35.92
N LEU A 403 -11.51 -12.01 -35.16
CA LEU A 403 -11.15 -11.45 -33.86
C LEU A 403 -12.01 -12.11 -32.78
N ARG A 404 -11.38 -12.67 -31.74
CA ARG A 404 -12.04 -13.37 -30.64
C ARG A 404 -11.92 -12.60 -29.32
N ARG A 405 -12.92 -12.71 -28.44
CA ARG A 405 -12.87 -12.16 -27.08
C ARG A 405 -12.41 -13.24 -26.11
N ILE A 406 -11.15 -13.16 -25.68
CA ILE A 406 -10.59 -14.10 -24.71
C ILE A 406 -10.99 -13.68 -23.29
N ASP A 407 -11.38 -14.63 -22.46
CA ASP A 407 -11.62 -14.45 -21.04
C ASP A 407 -10.43 -15.01 -20.23
N TRP A 408 -9.37 -14.19 -20.13
CA TRP A 408 -8.14 -14.52 -19.42
C TRP A 408 -8.31 -14.91 -17.95
N THR A 409 -9.48 -14.67 -17.37
CA THR A 409 -9.79 -15.11 -16.00
C THR A 409 -9.84 -16.63 -15.90
N ARG A 410 -10.32 -17.32 -16.95
CA ARG A 410 -10.60 -18.77 -16.93
C ARG A 410 -9.36 -19.66 -16.84
N LEU A 411 -8.22 -19.19 -17.33
CA LEU A 411 -6.99 -19.97 -17.48
C LEU A 411 -7.17 -21.27 -18.28
N ASP A 412 -8.11 -21.28 -19.23
CA ASP A 412 -8.18 -22.30 -20.30
C ASP A 412 -6.93 -22.20 -21.21
N LEU A 413 -6.70 -23.20 -22.09
CA LEU A 413 -5.60 -23.18 -23.07
C LEU A 413 -5.86 -22.19 -24.22
N ASP A 414 -5.87 -20.91 -23.88
CA ASP A 414 -6.13 -19.79 -24.77
C ASP A 414 -4.87 -19.01 -25.14
N PHE A 415 -4.68 -18.80 -26.45
CA PHE A 415 -3.50 -18.14 -27.01
C PHE A 415 -3.85 -16.78 -27.64
N PRO A 416 -3.05 -15.71 -27.44
CA PRO A 416 -3.34 -14.37 -27.98
C PRO A 416 -3.39 -14.35 -29.51
N VAL A 417 -2.60 -15.22 -30.13
CA VAL A 417 -2.58 -15.53 -31.55
C VAL A 417 -2.83 -17.04 -31.68
N LEU A 418 -3.81 -17.40 -32.51
CA LEU A 418 -4.13 -18.77 -32.85
C LEU A 418 -4.16 -18.88 -34.38
N LEU A 419 -3.48 -19.88 -34.94
CA LEU A 419 -3.40 -20.08 -36.39
C LEU A 419 -4.39 -21.15 -36.87
N SER A 420 -4.69 -21.12 -38.17
CA SER A 420 -5.24 -22.27 -38.88
C SER A 420 -4.26 -23.45 -38.85
N PRO A 421 -4.72 -24.70 -39.02
CA PRO A 421 -3.84 -25.85 -39.15
C PRO A 421 -2.78 -25.65 -40.23
N PHE A 422 -1.58 -26.17 -39.97
CA PHE A 422 -0.54 -26.30 -40.97
C PHE A 422 -0.74 -27.61 -41.76
N PRO A 423 -0.60 -27.62 -43.09
CA PRO A 423 -0.55 -28.87 -43.87
C PRO A 423 0.58 -29.79 -43.42
N GLU A 424 1.73 -29.21 -43.08
CA GLU A 424 2.86 -29.87 -42.41
C GLU A 424 3.27 -29.02 -41.20
N PRO A 425 3.06 -29.48 -39.96
CA PRO A 425 3.29 -28.66 -38.77
C PRO A 425 4.80 -28.47 -38.53
N PRO A 426 5.26 -27.24 -38.23
CA PRO A 426 6.66 -27.01 -37.88
C PRO A 426 7.03 -27.70 -36.56
N PRO A 427 8.33 -27.87 -36.24
CA PRO A 427 8.79 -28.43 -34.98
C PRO A 427 8.17 -27.70 -33.79
N HIS A 428 7.42 -28.43 -32.96
CA HIS A 428 6.58 -27.89 -31.90
C HIS A 428 6.57 -28.79 -30.68
N SER A 429 6.09 -28.26 -29.56
CA SER A 429 5.72 -29.03 -28.39
C SER A 429 4.20 -28.98 -28.17
N LEU A 430 3.71 -29.71 -27.19
CA LEU A 430 2.35 -29.61 -26.69
C LEU A 430 2.37 -28.98 -25.29
N VAL A 431 1.28 -28.31 -24.95
CA VAL A 431 0.93 -27.95 -23.58
C VAL A 431 -0.26 -28.80 -23.15
N ALA A 432 -0.20 -29.39 -21.96
CA ALA A 432 -1.30 -30.13 -21.36
C ALA A 432 -1.82 -29.40 -20.13
N ALA A 433 -3.12 -29.14 -20.05
CA ALA A 433 -3.79 -28.62 -18.87
C ALA A 433 -4.67 -29.71 -18.25
N VAL A 434 -4.59 -29.85 -16.93
CA VAL A 434 -5.30 -30.88 -16.17
C VAL A 434 -6.19 -30.20 -15.13
N TRP A 435 -7.48 -30.56 -15.12
CA TRP A 435 -8.42 -30.14 -14.10
C TRP A 435 -8.66 -31.30 -13.14
N SER A 436 -8.13 -31.17 -11.93
CA SER A 436 -8.28 -32.13 -10.85
C SER A 436 -8.45 -31.41 -9.51
N PRO A 437 -9.08 -32.03 -8.50
CA PRO A 437 -9.10 -31.49 -7.15
C PRO A 437 -7.68 -31.56 -6.53
N PRO A 438 -7.37 -30.75 -5.51
CA PRO A 438 -6.01 -30.66 -4.94
C PRO A 438 -5.43 -32.01 -4.49
N GLU A 439 -6.26 -32.92 -4.02
CA GLU A 439 -5.89 -34.25 -3.53
C GLU A 439 -5.35 -35.16 -4.64
N ALA A 440 -5.76 -34.93 -5.90
CA ALA A 440 -5.33 -35.71 -7.07
C ALA A 440 -4.06 -35.16 -7.73
N VAL A 441 -3.60 -33.95 -7.38
CA VAL A 441 -2.40 -33.32 -7.97
C VAL A 441 -1.14 -34.18 -7.84
N PRO A 442 -0.81 -34.81 -6.69
CA PRO A 442 0.39 -35.65 -6.60
C PRO A 442 0.34 -36.89 -7.51
N ALA A 443 -0.86 -37.44 -7.77
CA ALA A 443 -1.03 -38.56 -8.69
C ALA A 443 -0.87 -38.16 -10.16
N VAL A 444 -1.39 -36.98 -10.53
CA VAL A 444 -1.16 -36.35 -11.84
C VAL A 444 0.33 -36.14 -12.07
N GLU A 445 1.04 -35.54 -11.10
CA GLU A 445 2.49 -35.28 -11.20
C GLU A 445 3.31 -36.57 -11.29
N ALA A 446 2.94 -37.63 -10.56
CA ALA A 446 3.59 -38.93 -10.66
C ALA A 446 3.45 -39.56 -12.06
N VAL A 447 2.29 -39.43 -12.71
CA VAL A 447 2.09 -39.89 -14.09
C VAL A 447 2.88 -39.04 -15.08
N VAL A 448 2.89 -37.71 -14.93
CA VAL A 448 3.68 -36.80 -15.77
C VAL A 448 5.17 -37.09 -15.66
N ALA A 449 5.71 -37.24 -14.44
CA ALA A 449 7.12 -37.55 -14.20
C ALA A 449 7.56 -38.91 -14.78
N GLN A 450 6.65 -39.88 -14.88
CA GLN A 450 6.91 -41.17 -15.52
C GLN A 450 6.81 -41.12 -17.05
N ALA A 451 5.87 -40.35 -17.59
CA ALA A 451 5.61 -40.29 -19.03
C ALA A 451 6.59 -39.34 -19.76
N VAL A 452 6.83 -38.17 -19.18
CA VAL A 452 7.57 -37.06 -19.79
C VAL A 452 8.45 -36.35 -18.74
N PRO A 453 9.45 -37.03 -18.15
CA PRO A 453 10.30 -36.48 -17.07
C PRO A 453 11.00 -35.17 -17.44
N GLN A 454 11.24 -34.92 -18.74
CA GLN A 454 11.82 -33.69 -19.28
C GLN A 454 10.85 -32.49 -19.33
N ALA A 455 9.54 -32.70 -19.16
CA ALA A 455 8.52 -31.68 -19.36
C ALA A 455 8.27 -30.86 -18.07
N PRO A 456 8.58 -29.55 -18.03
CA PRO A 456 8.36 -28.74 -16.85
C PRO A 456 6.87 -28.63 -16.50
N THR A 457 6.56 -28.91 -15.25
CA THR A 457 5.20 -28.95 -14.69
C THR A 457 4.98 -27.77 -13.75
N ILE A 458 3.84 -27.10 -13.89
CA ILE A 458 3.48 -25.91 -13.11
C ILE A 458 2.17 -26.18 -12.37
N ARG A 459 2.21 -26.06 -11.04
CA ARG A 459 1.03 -26.02 -10.18
C ARG A 459 0.42 -24.62 -10.23
N VAL A 460 -0.80 -24.52 -10.73
CA VAL A 460 -1.45 -23.22 -10.93
C VAL A 460 -1.73 -22.55 -9.58
N ALA A 461 -2.10 -23.34 -8.56
CA ALA A 461 -2.32 -22.85 -7.19
C ALA A 461 -1.11 -22.11 -6.60
N GLU A 462 0.12 -22.63 -6.76
CA GLU A 462 1.33 -22.02 -6.19
C GLU A 462 1.68 -20.68 -6.84
N VAL A 463 1.43 -20.55 -8.16
CA VAL A 463 1.56 -19.27 -8.88
C VAL A 463 0.54 -18.27 -8.36
N LEU A 464 -0.69 -18.69 -8.13
CA LEU A 464 -1.77 -17.85 -7.62
C LEU A 464 -1.54 -17.40 -6.17
N ASP A 465 -1.02 -18.28 -5.31
CA ASP A 465 -0.61 -17.94 -3.93
C ASP A 465 0.56 -16.95 -3.93
N THR A 466 1.50 -17.08 -4.86
CA THR A 466 2.61 -16.12 -5.04
C THR A 466 2.09 -14.73 -5.46
N LEU A 467 1.11 -14.69 -6.37
CA LEU A 467 0.44 -13.44 -6.77
C LEU A 467 -0.37 -12.84 -5.60
N GLY A 468 -1.15 -13.66 -4.89
CA GLY A 468 -1.96 -13.25 -3.74
C GLY A 468 -1.13 -12.71 -2.58
N SER A 469 -0.02 -13.36 -2.24
CA SER A 469 0.91 -12.90 -1.20
C SER A 469 1.65 -11.62 -1.59
N THR A 470 1.95 -11.43 -2.89
CA THR A 470 2.50 -10.16 -3.41
C THR A 470 1.50 -9.02 -3.28
N VAL A 471 0.24 -9.22 -3.69
CA VAL A 471 -0.85 -8.23 -3.52
C VAL A 471 -1.08 -7.91 -2.04
N GLN A 472 -1.05 -8.92 -1.16
CA GLN A 472 -1.18 -8.73 0.28
C GLN A 472 0.00 -7.97 0.88
N THR A 473 1.21 -8.10 0.32
CA THR A 473 2.39 -7.32 0.73
C THR A 473 2.27 -5.85 0.34
N VAL A 474 1.85 -5.56 -0.90
CA VAL A 474 1.55 -4.18 -1.34
C VAL A 474 0.46 -3.56 -0.46
N ARG A 475 -0.60 -4.31 -0.14
CA ARG A 475 -1.65 -3.85 0.78
C ARG A 475 -1.10 -3.51 2.18
N ARG A 476 -0.24 -4.35 2.76
CA ARG A 476 0.39 -4.08 4.07
C ARG A 476 1.24 -2.80 4.05
N LEU A 477 1.94 -2.51 2.95
CA LEU A 477 2.69 -1.26 2.79
C LEU A 477 1.77 -0.03 2.72
N LEU A 478 0.65 -0.13 1.98
CA LEU A 478 -0.35 0.94 1.89
C LEU A 478 -1.09 1.17 3.23
N ASP A 479 -1.42 0.11 3.95
CA ASP A 479 -1.99 0.17 5.30
C ASP A 479 -0.99 0.82 6.27
N GLY A 480 0.31 0.49 6.16
CA GLY A 480 1.39 1.11 6.94
C GLY A 480 1.58 2.60 6.65
N LEU A 481 1.59 3.01 5.38
CA LEU A 481 1.63 4.43 4.98
C LEU A 481 0.40 5.20 5.51
N SER A 482 -0.78 4.56 5.48
CA SER A 482 -1.99 5.14 6.05
C SER A 482 -1.89 5.29 7.57
N ALA A 483 -1.30 4.33 8.28
CA ALA A 483 -1.04 4.43 9.71
C ALA A 483 -0.05 5.56 10.05
N VAL A 484 0.99 5.78 9.25
CA VAL A 484 1.90 6.93 9.40
C VAL A 484 1.17 8.26 9.17
N ALA A 485 0.30 8.35 8.15
CA ALA A 485 -0.50 9.54 7.89
C ALA A 485 -1.49 9.84 9.03
N LEU A 486 -2.13 8.82 9.61
CA LEU A 486 -2.95 8.96 10.82
C LEU A 486 -2.10 9.38 12.03
N GLY A 487 -0.88 8.85 12.19
CA GLY A 487 0.06 9.26 13.22
C GLY A 487 0.43 10.73 13.12
N ALA A 488 0.72 11.23 11.91
CA ALA A 488 0.94 12.65 11.66
C ALA A 488 -0.31 13.50 11.98
N ALA A 489 -1.51 13.04 11.58
CA ALA A 489 -2.77 13.71 11.94
C ALA A 489 -3.01 13.74 13.45
N ALA A 490 -2.64 12.67 14.18
CA ALA A 490 -2.70 12.62 15.64
C ALA A 490 -1.69 13.58 16.30
N VAL A 491 -0.49 13.73 15.75
CA VAL A 491 0.49 14.75 16.22
C VAL A 491 -0.04 16.17 15.98
N VAL A 492 -0.64 16.45 14.82
CA VAL A 492 -1.28 17.76 14.53
C VAL A 492 -2.45 18.02 15.48
N LEU A 493 -3.27 17.01 15.76
CA LEU A 493 -4.35 17.09 16.75
C LEU A 493 -3.79 17.36 18.16
N LEU A 494 -2.75 16.65 18.60
CA LEU A 494 -2.10 16.89 19.89
C LEU A 494 -1.54 18.31 19.97
N GLY A 495 -0.93 18.84 18.91
CA GLY A 495 -0.47 20.24 18.84
C GLY A 495 -1.62 21.25 18.94
N ALA A 496 -2.71 21.04 18.21
CA ALA A 496 -3.91 21.87 18.28
C ALA A 496 -4.62 21.82 19.64
N VAL A 497 -4.59 20.66 20.31
CA VAL A 497 -5.11 20.49 21.66
C VAL A 497 -4.19 21.16 22.69
N ALA A 498 -2.88 20.97 22.59
CA ALA A 498 -1.87 21.58 23.47
C ALA A 498 -1.90 23.12 23.41
N SER A 499 -2.07 23.71 22.23
CA SER A 499 -2.24 25.16 22.09
C SER A 499 -3.49 25.67 22.84
N SER A 500 -4.56 24.88 22.88
CA SER A 500 -5.78 25.19 23.63
C SER A 500 -5.70 24.93 25.15
N ALA A 501 -4.74 24.14 25.63
CA ALA A 501 -4.73 23.58 26.99
C ALA A 501 -4.64 24.66 28.09
N ARG A 502 -3.78 25.67 27.92
CA ARG A 502 -3.65 26.80 28.87
C ARG A 502 -4.98 27.55 29.05
N ARG A 503 -5.74 27.73 27.98
CA ARG A 503 -7.03 28.43 28.00
C ARG A 503 -8.13 27.57 28.62
N ARG A 504 -8.16 26.27 28.28
CA ARG A 504 -9.06 25.29 28.91
C ARG A 504 -8.85 25.23 30.42
N LEU A 505 -7.60 25.23 30.93
CA LEU A 505 -7.30 25.27 32.37
C LEU A 505 -7.94 26.48 33.07
N HIS A 506 -7.86 27.66 32.47
CA HIS A 506 -8.45 28.89 33.02
C HIS A 506 -9.99 28.82 33.04
N GLU A 507 -10.60 28.30 31.97
CA GLU A 507 -12.05 28.02 31.91
C GLU A 507 -12.50 27.01 32.98
N MET A 508 -11.71 25.95 33.22
CA MET A 508 -11.98 24.97 34.28
C MET A 508 -11.91 25.61 35.68
N ALA A 509 -10.92 26.48 35.92
CA ALA A 509 -10.77 27.17 37.19
C ALA A 509 -11.98 28.07 37.50
N ILE A 510 -12.42 28.89 36.52
CA ILE A 510 -13.60 29.75 36.68
C ILE A 510 -14.87 28.92 36.94
N LEU A 511 -15.12 27.87 36.13
CA LEU A 511 -16.29 27.01 36.32
C LEU A 511 -16.26 26.25 37.66
N HIS A 512 -15.08 25.90 38.15
CA HIS A 512 -14.94 25.24 39.45
C HIS A 512 -15.23 26.18 40.63
N VAL A 513 -14.77 27.44 40.56
CA VAL A 513 -15.13 28.49 41.54
C VAL A 513 -16.64 28.77 41.53
N LEU A 514 -17.29 28.69 40.37
CA LEU A 514 -18.75 28.77 40.22
C LEU A 514 -19.50 27.47 40.63
N GLY A 515 -18.83 26.51 41.28
CA GLY A 515 -19.45 25.30 41.81
C GLY A 515 -19.79 24.21 40.78
N VAL A 516 -19.33 24.31 39.53
CA VAL A 516 -19.66 23.31 38.51
C VAL A 516 -18.94 21.98 38.79
N ALA A 517 -19.73 20.92 38.94
CA ALA A 517 -19.22 19.57 39.15
C ALA A 517 -18.40 19.05 37.96
N ARG A 518 -17.35 18.26 38.24
CA ARG A 518 -16.40 17.72 37.24
C ARG A 518 -17.07 16.85 36.15
N ARG A 519 -18.17 16.15 36.46
CA ARG A 519 -18.87 15.25 35.52
C ARG A 519 -19.47 16.01 34.32
N PRO A 520 -20.36 17.02 34.50
CA PRO A 520 -20.81 17.92 33.43
C PRO A 520 -19.69 18.49 32.57
N MET A 521 -18.54 18.84 33.17
CA MET A 521 -17.41 19.41 32.44
C MET A 521 -16.73 18.39 31.51
N ILE A 522 -16.49 17.16 31.99
CA ILE A 522 -15.99 16.07 31.14
C ILE A 522 -16.97 15.80 30.00
N GLN A 523 -18.26 15.71 30.29
CA GLN A 523 -19.30 15.46 29.29
C GLN A 523 -19.34 16.53 28.19
N ALA A 524 -19.13 17.81 28.53
CA ALA A 524 -19.11 18.88 27.54
C ALA A 524 -17.90 18.78 26.59
N VAL A 525 -16.71 18.46 27.12
CA VAL A 525 -15.51 18.28 26.28
C VAL A 525 -15.59 17.01 25.43
N VAL A 526 -16.07 15.89 25.98
CA VAL A 526 -16.30 14.66 25.20
C VAL A 526 -17.32 14.93 24.09
N LEU A 527 -18.40 15.65 24.37
CA LEU A 527 -19.41 16.01 23.37
C LEU A 527 -18.86 16.97 22.30
N GLU A 528 -17.98 17.92 22.66
CA GLU A 528 -17.25 18.79 21.71
C GLU A 528 -16.50 17.95 20.66
N PHE A 529 -15.67 16.99 21.12
CA PHE A 529 -14.92 16.11 20.22
C PHE A 529 -15.79 15.10 19.47
N VAL A 530 -16.85 14.56 20.08
CA VAL A 530 -17.81 13.65 19.41
C VAL A 530 -18.55 14.37 18.28
N LEU A 531 -19.03 15.60 18.51
CA LEU A 531 -19.72 16.39 17.48
C LEU A 531 -18.78 16.75 16.33
N LEU A 532 -17.54 17.15 16.64
CA LEU A 532 -16.52 17.45 15.63
C LEU A 532 -16.12 16.19 14.83
N GLY A 533 -15.87 15.09 15.52
CA GLY A 533 -15.51 13.80 14.92
C GLY A 533 -16.62 13.24 14.03
N ALA A 534 -17.88 13.30 14.48
CA ALA A 534 -19.03 12.87 13.69
C ALA A 534 -19.22 13.74 12.44
N ALA A 535 -19.11 15.07 12.56
CA ALA A 535 -19.20 15.99 11.43
C ALA A 535 -18.09 15.75 10.38
N VAL A 536 -16.85 15.53 10.85
CA VAL A 536 -15.71 15.21 9.97
C VAL A 536 -15.91 13.84 9.30
N ALA A 537 -16.26 12.80 10.06
CA ALA A 537 -16.47 11.45 9.54
C ALA A 537 -17.63 11.38 8.53
N ALA A 538 -18.69 12.16 8.74
CA ALA A 538 -19.84 12.23 7.83
C ALA A 538 -19.48 12.75 6.42
N ILE A 539 -18.38 13.51 6.29
CA ILE A 539 -17.85 13.96 4.99
C ILE A 539 -16.68 13.10 4.52
N ALA A 540 -15.74 12.79 5.42
CA ALA A 540 -14.53 12.05 5.09
C ALA A 540 -14.77 10.61 4.67
N VAL A 541 -15.74 9.92 5.28
CA VAL A 541 -16.05 8.53 4.96
C VAL A 541 -16.68 8.41 3.57
N PRO A 542 -17.75 9.15 3.20
CA PRO A 542 -18.25 9.13 1.82
C PRO A 542 -17.22 9.58 0.79
N LEU A 543 -16.44 10.63 1.08
CA LEU A 543 -15.44 11.16 0.15
C LEU A 543 -14.30 10.17 -0.09
N GLY A 544 -13.82 9.52 0.97
CA GLY A 544 -12.82 8.46 0.87
C GLY A 544 -13.37 7.21 0.18
N TRP A 545 -14.64 6.87 0.43
CA TRP A 545 -15.33 5.77 -0.23
C TRP A 545 -15.44 5.98 -1.74
N THR A 546 -15.98 7.13 -2.16
CA THR A 546 -16.15 7.46 -3.58
C THR A 546 -14.80 7.65 -4.27
N GLY A 547 -13.81 8.23 -3.60
CA GLY A 547 -12.45 8.35 -4.14
C GLY A 547 -11.80 6.97 -4.36
N GLY A 548 -11.87 6.08 -3.36
CA GLY A 548 -11.38 4.71 -3.49
C GLY A 548 -12.13 3.91 -4.56
N ALA A 549 -13.46 4.04 -4.63
CA ALA A 549 -14.28 3.38 -5.65
C ALA A 549 -13.99 3.89 -7.07
N ALA A 550 -13.74 5.20 -7.25
CA ALA A 550 -13.35 5.77 -8.53
C ALA A 550 -11.97 5.27 -8.99
N VAL A 551 -11.01 5.14 -8.07
CA VAL A 551 -9.70 4.51 -8.36
C VAL A 551 -9.87 3.06 -8.78
N VAL A 552 -10.67 2.27 -8.05
CA VAL A 552 -10.97 0.87 -8.38
C VAL A 552 -11.63 0.76 -9.77
N ALA A 553 -12.65 1.56 -10.05
CA ALA A 553 -13.33 1.58 -11.35
C ALA A 553 -12.43 2.02 -12.51
N SER A 554 -11.42 2.88 -12.26
CA SER A 554 -10.43 3.27 -13.27
C SER A 554 -9.39 2.20 -13.59
N LEU A 555 -9.26 1.18 -12.72
CA LEU A 555 -8.28 0.10 -12.84
C LEU A 555 -8.90 -1.20 -13.36
N ALA A 556 -10.18 -1.46 -13.07
CA ALA A 556 -10.88 -2.66 -13.52
C ALA A 556 -12.39 -2.39 -13.68
N ASP A 557 -12.93 -2.74 -14.86
CA ASP A 557 -14.33 -2.49 -15.25
C ASP A 557 -15.38 -3.22 -14.37
N SER A 558 -14.97 -4.15 -13.51
CA SER A 558 -15.87 -5.00 -12.72
C SER A 558 -15.34 -5.47 -11.36
N ALA A 559 -14.36 -4.76 -10.77
CA ALA A 559 -13.83 -5.15 -9.46
C ALA A 559 -14.88 -4.98 -8.33
N PRO A 560 -15.07 -5.97 -7.44
CA PRO A 560 -16.06 -5.88 -6.38
C PRO A 560 -15.69 -4.76 -5.39
N LEU A 561 -16.61 -3.83 -5.19
CA LEU A 561 -16.52 -2.84 -4.12
C LEU A 561 -16.85 -3.51 -2.77
N PRO A 562 -16.16 -3.15 -1.66
CA PRO A 562 -16.53 -3.64 -0.35
C PRO A 562 -17.99 -3.31 0.01
N GLY A 563 -18.57 -4.07 0.94
CA GLY A 563 -19.93 -3.79 1.44
C GLY A 563 -20.00 -2.58 2.38
N GLY A 564 -21.22 -2.05 2.57
CA GLY A 564 -21.51 -0.87 3.41
C GLY A 564 -21.13 -0.97 4.90
N ALA A 565 -20.73 -2.16 5.38
CA ALA A 565 -20.15 -2.33 6.71
C ALA A 565 -18.83 -1.55 6.90
N VAL A 566 -18.05 -1.38 5.83
CA VAL A 566 -16.75 -0.67 5.86
C VAL A 566 -16.89 0.82 6.21
N PRO A 567 -17.69 1.64 5.52
CA PRO A 567 -17.85 3.04 5.86
C PRO A 567 -18.48 3.22 7.25
N LEU A 568 -19.42 2.33 7.64
CA LEU A 568 -20.01 2.33 8.98
C LEU A 568 -18.95 2.09 10.07
N ALA A 569 -18.07 1.10 9.89
CA ALA A 569 -16.98 0.82 10.82
C ALA A 569 -15.98 1.99 10.92
N ALA A 570 -15.62 2.62 9.79
CA ALA A 570 -14.75 3.80 9.78
C ALA A 570 -15.38 5.01 10.49
N PHE A 571 -16.68 5.23 10.29
CA PHE A 571 -17.43 6.29 10.97
C PHE A 571 -17.46 6.04 12.49
N LEU A 572 -17.90 4.86 12.92
CA LEU A 572 -17.98 4.51 14.35
C LEU A 572 -16.60 4.54 15.02
N GLY A 573 -15.56 4.01 14.37
CA GLY A 573 -14.18 4.05 14.86
C GLY A 573 -13.64 5.46 15.03
N THR A 574 -14.00 6.39 14.13
CA THR A 574 -13.62 7.81 14.26
C THR A 574 -14.32 8.48 15.44
N VAL A 575 -15.63 8.25 15.59
CA VAL A 575 -16.44 8.83 16.67
C VAL A 575 -15.97 8.33 18.03
N THR A 576 -15.69 7.02 18.18
CA THR A 576 -15.17 6.46 19.43
C THR A 576 -13.75 6.93 19.74
N THR A 577 -12.88 7.04 18.74
CA THR A 577 -11.51 7.59 18.92
C THR A 577 -11.56 9.05 19.37
N MET A 578 -12.41 9.88 18.77
CA MET A 578 -12.60 11.27 19.20
C MET A 578 -13.21 11.39 20.61
N ALA A 579 -14.15 10.52 20.97
CA ALA A 579 -14.65 10.44 22.34
C ALA A 579 -13.53 10.09 23.34
N ALA A 580 -12.69 9.12 23.01
CA ALA A 580 -11.54 8.71 23.82
C ALA A 580 -10.52 9.84 23.98
N VAL A 581 -10.18 10.58 22.91
CA VAL A 581 -9.32 11.77 22.99
C VAL A 581 -9.91 12.83 23.93
N GLY A 582 -11.23 13.08 23.85
CA GLY A 582 -11.93 13.99 24.77
C GLY A 582 -11.83 13.55 26.25
N VAL A 583 -11.95 12.25 26.53
CA VAL A 583 -11.78 11.69 27.89
C VAL A 583 -10.33 11.82 28.36
N VAL A 584 -9.37 11.41 27.53
CA VAL A 584 -7.93 11.42 27.85
C VAL A 584 -7.46 12.85 28.13
N LEU A 585 -7.91 13.84 27.36
CA LEU A 585 -7.58 15.25 27.58
C LEU A 585 -8.00 15.74 28.98
N VAL A 586 -9.22 15.42 29.43
CA VAL A 586 -9.71 15.83 30.76
C VAL A 586 -9.18 14.94 31.90
N ALA A 587 -8.61 13.77 31.57
CA ALA A 587 -7.85 12.95 32.50
C ALA A 587 -6.41 13.46 32.70
N TRP A 588 -5.75 13.93 31.64
CA TRP A 588 -4.37 14.43 31.64
C TRP A 588 -4.18 15.81 32.25
N LEU A 589 -5.23 16.64 32.28
CA LEU A 589 -5.19 17.96 32.94
C LEU A 589 -4.93 17.79 34.46
N PRO A 590 -3.76 18.22 35.01
CA PRO A 590 -3.34 17.79 36.34
C PRO A 590 -4.24 18.32 37.46
N ARG A 591 -4.88 17.41 38.22
CA ARG A 591 -5.77 17.74 39.35
C ARG A 591 -5.10 18.58 40.46
N ARG A 592 -3.77 18.61 40.52
CA ARG A 592 -2.98 19.19 41.64
C ARG A 592 -2.35 20.55 41.31
N ASP A 593 -2.07 20.83 40.03
CA ASP A 593 -1.36 22.05 39.63
C ASP A 593 -2.26 23.29 39.58
N VAL A 594 -3.55 23.12 39.30
CA VAL A 594 -4.51 24.24 39.29
C VAL A 594 -4.57 24.90 40.68
N MET A 595 -4.72 24.11 41.74
CA MET A 595 -4.75 24.63 43.11
C MET A 595 -3.37 25.11 43.59
N ARG A 596 -2.26 24.45 43.20
CA ARG A 596 -0.91 24.93 43.56
C ARG A 596 -0.56 26.28 42.93
N ARG A 597 -0.92 26.50 41.67
CA ARG A 597 -0.63 27.76 40.94
C ARG A 597 -1.51 28.91 41.43
N LEU A 598 -2.81 28.68 41.64
CA LEU A 598 -3.68 29.70 42.25
C LEU A 598 -3.17 30.10 43.65
N ARG A 599 -2.74 29.12 44.46
CA ARG A 599 -2.21 29.39 45.81
C ARG A 599 -0.85 30.10 45.81
N SER A 600 0.00 29.94 44.79
CA SER A 600 1.26 30.69 44.69
C SER A 600 1.05 32.14 44.27
N ASP A 601 0.09 32.38 43.39
CA ASP A 601 -0.16 33.72 42.85
C ASP A 601 -0.88 34.60 43.90
N THR A 602 -1.76 34.02 44.74
CA THR A 602 -2.37 34.72 45.91
C THR A 602 -1.46 34.88 47.12
N LEU A 603 -0.23 34.34 47.10
CA LEU A 603 0.78 34.51 48.15
C LEU A 603 1.96 35.38 47.69
N SER A 604 1.88 35.94 46.47
CA SER A 604 2.91 36.82 45.89
C SER A 604 2.35 38.14 45.35
N ALA A 605 1.06 38.38 45.58
CA ALA A 605 0.38 39.69 45.54
C ALA A 605 -0.02 40.06 46.97
#